data_AF-A0A1I1S5H7-F1
#
_entry.id   AF-A0A1I1S5H7-F1
#
_cell.length_a   1.000
_cell.length_b   1.000
_cell.length_c   1.000
_cell.angle_alpha   90.00
_cell.angle_beta   90.00
_cell.angle_gamma   90.00
#
_symmetry.space_group_name_H-M   'P 1'
#
loop_
_entity.id
_entity.type
_entity.pdbx_description
1 polymer ?
#
loop_
_entity_poly.entity_id
_entity_poly.type
_entity_poly.pdbx_seq_one_letter_code
_entity_poly.pdbx_strand_id
1 'polypeptide(L)' 'MFTFFDDNGEICNEKIYNRTIAISLDTLKEKEKSILVAGGEHKVKAIKGALKGKIANVLITDQYTAKRLLE' A
#
# COMPACT_ATOMS: atom_id res chain seq x y z
N MET A 1 -10.66 2.37 0.94
CA MET A 1 -9.91 1.52 -0.01
C MET A 1 -10.43 0.10 0.17
N PHE A 2 -11.06 -0.48 -0.85
CA PHE A 2 -11.69 -1.81 -0.75
C PHE A 2 -10.81 -2.93 -1.33
N THR A 3 -9.60 -2.58 -1.78
CA THR A 3 -8.58 -3.52 -2.24
C THR A 3 -7.71 -3.95 -1.07
N PHE A 4 -7.68 -5.25 -0.80
CA PHE A 4 -6.88 -5.86 0.26
C PHE A 4 -5.66 -6.54 -0.34
N PHE A 5 -4.51 -6.33 0.28
CA PHE A 5 -3.25 -6.94 -0.12
C PHE A 5 -2.48 -7.46 1.11
N ASP A 6 -1.59 -8.40 0.87
CA ASP A 6 -0.80 -9.08 1.89
C ASP A 6 0.49 -8.31 2.25
N ASP A 7 1.34 -8.92 3.07
CA ASP A 7 2.63 -8.33 3.47
C ASP A 7 3.64 -8.19 2.30
N ASN A 8 3.35 -8.78 1.14
CA ASN A 8 4.12 -8.64 -0.10
C ASN A 8 3.48 -7.62 -1.06
N GLY A 9 2.29 -7.12 -0.74
CA GLY A 9 1.53 -6.22 -1.60
C GLY A 9 0.81 -6.93 -2.75
N GLU A 10 0.54 -8.23 -2.61
CA GLU A 10 -0.24 -9.05 -3.53
C GLU A 10 -1.71 -9.12 -3.09
N ILE A 11 -2.64 -9.26 -4.04
CA ILE A 11 -4.08 -9.25 -3.75
C ILE A 11 -4.46 -10.49 -2.94
N CYS A 12 -5.09 -10.29 -1.78
CA CYS A 12 -5.50 -11.40 -0.91
C CYS A 12 -6.71 -12.17 -1.45
N ASN A 13 -7.62 -11.51 -2.18
CA ASN A 13 -8.87 -12.12 -2.61
C ASN A 13 -9.35 -11.55 -3.95
N GLU A 14 -9.17 -12.35 -5.01
CA GLU A 14 -9.58 -11.97 -6.37
C GLU A 14 -11.10 -11.83 -6.53
N LYS A 15 -11.91 -12.60 -5.79
CA LYS A 15 -13.38 -12.51 -5.87
C LYS A 15 -13.89 -11.16 -5.39
N ILE A 16 -13.29 -10.61 -4.33
CA ILE A 16 -13.63 -9.28 -3.81
C ILE A 16 -13.05 -8.21 -4.75
N TYR A 17 -11.80 -8.38 -5.19
CA TYR A 17 -11.12 -7.46 -6.08
C TYR A 17 -11.89 -7.25 -7.40
N ASN A 18 -12.28 -8.33 -8.08
CA ASN A 18 -12.99 -8.28 -9.37
C ASN A 18 -14.40 -7.68 -9.28
N ARG A 19 -14.97 -7.58 -8.08
CA ARG A 19 -16.27 -6.95 -7.82
C ARG A 19 -16.14 -5.50 -7.34
N THR A 20 -14.92 -5.03 -7.13
CA THR A 20 -14.62 -3.69 -6.62
C THR A 20 -14.37 -2.75 -7.78
N ILE A 21 -15.19 -1.70 -7.90
CA ILE A 21 -14.92 -0.61 -8.84
C ILE A 21 -13.90 0.32 -8.17
N ALA A 22 -12.63 0.10 -8.44
CA ALA A 22 -11.51 0.91 -7.98
C ALA A 22 -10.39 0.92 -9.03
N ILE A 23 -9.44 1.85 -8.91
CA ILE A 23 -8.22 1.83 -9.71
C ILE A 23 -7.46 0.55 -9.38
N SER A 24 -7.03 -0.19 -10.41
CA SER A 24 -6.23 -1.41 -10.21
C SER A 24 -4.88 -1.09 -9.60
N LEU A 25 -4.33 -2.03 -8.83
CA LEU A 25 -3.00 -1.86 -8.23
C LEU A 25 -1.93 -1.73 -9.33
N ASP A 26 -2.08 -2.45 -10.45
CA ASP A 26 -1.15 -2.37 -11.58
C ASP A 26 -1.16 -0.97 -12.22
N THR A 27 -2.33 -0.37 -12.38
CA THR A 27 -2.44 1.01 -12.89
C THR A 27 -1.74 2.00 -11.97
N LEU A 28 -1.81 1.80 -10.64
CA LEU A 28 -1.10 2.64 -9.67
C LEU A 28 0.42 2.48 -9.75
N LYS A 29 0.90 1.25 -9.98
CA LYS A 29 2.33 0.93 -10.14
C LYS A 29 2.94 1.60 -11.38
N GLU A 30 2.17 1.71 -12.46
CA GLU A 30 2.62 2.33 -13.72
C GLU A 30 2.66 3.85 -13.70
N LYS A 31 2.03 4.51 -12.71
CA LYS A 31 2.06 5.97 -12.64
C LYS A 31 3.45 6.46 -12.27
N GLU A 32 3.87 7.55 -12.92
CA GLU A 32 5.11 8.26 -12.60
C GLU A 32 5.16 8.63 -11.11
N LYS A 33 4.02 9.03 -10.53
CA LYS A 33 3.90 9.37 -9.11
C LYS A 33 2.65 8.73 -8.51
N SER A 34 2.87 7.86 -7.53
CA SER A 34 1.85 7.23 -6.69
C SER A 34 2.20 7.50 -5.23
N ILE A 35 1.43 8.41 -4.61
CA ILE A 35 1.71 8.93 -3.27
C ILE A 35 0.87 8.19 -2.23
N LEU A 36 1.54 7.49 -1.32
CA LEU A 36 0.94 6.90 -0.12
C LEU A 36 1.06 7.87 1.04
N VAL A 37 -0.08 8.30 1.58
CA VAL A 37 -0.13 9.12 2.80
C VAL A 37 -0.68 8.26 3.93
N ALA A 38 0.18 7.86 4.86
CA ALA A 38 -0.21 6.99 5.97
C ALA A 38 0.75 7.14 7.16
N GLY A 39 0.21 7.08 8.37
CA GLY A 39 0.96 7.13 9.62
C GLY A 39 0.23 6.40 10.76
N GLY A 40 0.97 6.06 11.80
CA GLY A 40 0.53 5.33 12.98
C GLY A 40 1.13 3.92 13.10
N GLU A 41 1.50 3.54 14.32
CA GLU A 41 2.14 2.25 14.64
C GLU A 41 1.32 1.03 14.17
N HIS A 42 -0.01 1.10 14.33
CA HIS A 42 -0.93 0.04 13.89
C HIS A 42 -0.96 -0.17 12.36
N LYS A 43 -0.45 0.77 11.56
CA LYS A 43 -0.43 0.70 10.08
C LYS A 43 0.92 0.33 9.51
N VAL A 44 1.97 0.16 10.34
CA VAL A 44 3.34 -0.12 9.87
C VAL A 44 3.38 -1.33 8.94
N LYS A 45 2.70 -2.44 9.29
CA LYS A 45 2.63 -3.64 8.45
C LYS A 45 2.01 -3.35 7.07
N ALA A 46 0.86 -2.68 7.05
CA ALA A 46 0.17 -2.33 5.82
C ALA A 46 1.00 -1.39 4.93
N ILE A 47 1.68 -0.42 5.53
CA ILE A 47 2.58 0.50 4.81
C ILE A 47 3.76 -0.29 4.22
N LYS A 48 4.37 -1.19 5.00
CA LYS A 48 5.49 -2.04 4.54
C LYS A 48 5.07 -2.94 3.37
N GLY A 49 3.89 -3.55 3.43
CA GLY A 49 3.32 -4.33 2.32
C GLY A 49 3.08 -3.49 1.06
N ALA A 50 2.51 -2.29 1.22
CA ALA A 50 2.27 -1.38 0.09
C ALA A 50 3.56 -0.95 -0.62
N LEU A 51 4.62 -0.67 0.15
CA LEU A 51 5.93 -0.30 -0.37
C LEU A 51 6.64 -1.49 -1.03
N LYS A 52 6.60 -2.68 -0.42
CA LYS A 52 7.14 -3.91 -1.01
C LYS A 52 6.49 -4.26 -2.33
N GLY A 53 5.15 -4.17 -2.39
CA GLY A 53 4.38 -4.40 -3.61
C GLY A 53 4.54 -3.31 -4.67
N LYS A 54 5.32 -2.25 -4.38
CA LYS A 54 5.53 -1.06 -5.22
C LYS A 54 4.22 -0.36 -5.61
N ILE A 55 3.17 -0.52 -4.81
CA ILE A 55 1.84 0.08 -5.06
C ILE A 55 1.94 1.61 -5.04
N ALA A 56 2.85 2.14 -4.22
CA ALA A 56 3.21 3.55 -4.16
C ALA A 56 4.72 3.73 -4.27
N ASN A 57 5.15 4.82 -4.91
CA ASN A 57 6.56 5.18 -5.05
C ASN A 57 6.99 6.40 -4.22
N VAL A 58 6.02 7.14 -3.66
CA VAL A 58 6.26 8.24 -2.72
C VAL A 58 5.50 7.95 -1.43
N LEU A 59 6.18 8.06 -0.27
CA LEU A 59 5.57 7.92 1.04
C LEU A 59 5.60 9.24 1.80
N ILE A 60 4.44 9.64 2.34
CA ILE A 60 4.32 10.70 3.34
C ILE A 60 3.84 10.05 4.64
N THR A 61 4.66 10.12 5.67
CA THR A 61 4.42 9.48 6.97
C THR A 61 4.99 10.33 8.12
N ASP A 62 4.62 10.00 9.35
CA ASP A 62 5.18 10.64 10.56
C ASP A 62 6.51 10.01 10.98
N GLN A 63 7.29 10.75 11.79
CA GLN A 63 8.63 10.33 12.21
C GLN A 63 8.66 8.99 12.97
N TYR A 64 7.61 8.67 13.73
CA TYR A 64 7.57 7.45 14.53
C TYR A 64 7.34 6.24 13.62
N THR A 65 6.39 6.37 12.69
CA THR A 65 6.13 5.36 11.67
C THR A 65 7.34 5.18 10.75
N ALA A 66 7.99 6.26 10.33
CA ALA A 66 9.22 6.19 9.54
C ALA A 66 10.33 5.39 10.25
N LYS A 67 10.55 5.64 11.55
CA LYS A 67 11.55 4.90 12.34
C LYS A 67 11.21 3.40 12.41
N ARG A 68 9.93 3.06 12.64
CA ARG A 68 9.47 1.66 12.66
C ARG A 68 9.57 0.95 11.32
N LEU A 69 9.50 1.68 10.20
CA LEU A 69 9.66 1.10 8.86
C LEU A 69 11.12 0.74 8.55
N LEU A 70 12.08 1.38 9.22
CA LEU A 70 13.52 1.11 9.12
C LEU A 70 13.98 -0.05 10.01
N GLU A 71 13.18 -0.43 11.00
CA GLU A 71 13.35 -1.66 11.80
C GLU A 71 12.93 -2.91 11.00
#